data_AF-A0A3D3HET4-F1
#
_entry.id   AF-A0A3D3HET4-F1
#
_cell.length_a   1.000
_cell.length_b   1.000
_cell.length_c   1.000
_cell.angle_alpha   90.00
_cell.angle_beta   90.00
_cell.angle_gamma   90.00
#
_symmetry.space_group_name_H-M   'P 1'
#
loop_
_entity.id
_entity.type
_entity.pdbx_description
1 polymer ?
#
loop_
_entity_poly.entity_id
_entity_poly.type
_entity_poly.pdbx_seq_one_letter_code
_entity_poly.pdbx_strand_id
1 'polypeptide(L)'
;MNLWDYYSILGIRQGASDDEIRRAYRKKALQYHPDRNQSPEAQEMFIRVNEAYEYLTSHPHGRNISEEEVRRNYQAWVNYRQAEARKRAEEYARATYNEFRKSPVYRSATHIDGAMVLLGLLLATAVMFVSVYGYNYRMRAATGPREEPSLALAALTFIIGFSYMVISLLYLSAWLAQQKKKKQLADERKKENQESVQGG
;
A
#
# COMPACT_ATOMS: atom_id res chain seq x y z
N MET A 1 19.63 -8.37 -16.29
CA MET A 1 19.59 -8.86 -14.91
C MET A 1 19.96 -10.33 -14.96
N ASN A 2 20.93 -10.78 -14.18
CA ASN A 2 21.36 -12.17 -14.08
C ASN A 2 21.06 -12.68 -12.66
N LEU A 3 21.13 -13.99 -12.43
CA LEU A 3 20.92 -14.56 -11.09
C LEU A 3 21.78 -13.89 -10.00
N TRP A 4 23.02 -13.54 -10.35
CA TRP A 4 23.97 -12.85 -9.48
C TRP A 4 23.44 -11.53 -8.93
N ASP A 5 22.57 -10.85 -9.68
CA ASP A 5 21.96 -9.60 -9.26
C ASP A 5 20.96 -9.83 -8.12
N TYR A 6 20.26 -10.97 -8.06
CA TYR A 6 19.31 -11.27 -6.98
C TYR A 6 19.99 -11.51 -5.64
N TYR A 7 21.10 -12.24 -5.64
CA TYR A 7 21.96 -12.38 -4.46
C TYR A 7 22.50 -11.03 -4.01
N SER A 8 22.93 -10.18 -4.97
CA SER A 8 23.45 -8.84 -4.69
C SER A 8 22.38 -7.88 -4.15
N ILE A 9 21.15 -7.94 -4.68
CA ILE A 9 20.00 -7.15 -4.24
C ILE A 9 19.64 -7.47 -2.79
N LEU A 10 19.59 -8.77 -2.45
CA LEU A 10 19.37 -9.21 -1.08
C LEU A 10 20.60 -8.99 -0.18
N GLY A 11 21.78 -8.83 -0.77
CA GLY A 11 23.04 -8.62 -0.04
C GLY A 11 23.57 -9.90 0.61
N ILE A 12 23.39 -11.04 -0.05
CA ILE A 12 23.77 -12.38 0.42
C ILE A 12 24.76 -13.03 -0.55
N ARG A 13 25.50 -14.03 -0.07
CA ARG A 13 26.43 -14.81 -0.91
C ARG A 13 25.65 -15.84 -1.73
N GLN A 14 26.22 -16.29 -2.84
CA GLN A 14 25.62 -17.41 -3.59
C GLN A 14 25.63 -18.69 -2.76
N GLY A 15 24.60 -19.49 -2.96
CA GLY A 15 24.39 -20.71 -2.17
C GLY A 15 24.06 -20.41 -0.71
N ALA A 16 23.64 -19.18 -0.38
CA ALA A 16 23.04 -18.86 0.90
C ALA A 16 21.84 -19.78 1.15
N SER A 17 21.63 -20.13 2.42
CA SER A 17 20.50 -20.99 2.80
C SER A 17 19.16 -20.23 2.70
N ASP A 18 18.05 -20.97 2.57
CA ASP A 18 16.70 -20.41 2.58
C ASP A 18 16.44 -19.51 3.80
N ASP A 19 17.04 -19.85 4.95
CA ASP A 19 16.96 -19.05 6.17
C ASP A 19 17.69 -17.72 6.06
N GLU A 20 18.84 -17.69 5.38
CA GLU A 20 19.57 -16.45 5.08
C GLU A 20 18.83 -15.60 4.06
N ILE A 21 18.27 -16.21 3.01
CA ILE A 21 17.43 -15.54 2.02
C ILE A 21 16.22 -14.88 2.69
N ARG A 22 15.48 -15.62 3.51
CA ARG A 22 14.31 -15.12 4.25
C ARG A 22 14.69 -13.98 5.22
N ARG A 23 15.82 -14.09 5.91
CA ARG A 23 16.31 -13.02 6.82
C ARG A 23 16.70 -11.76 6.06
N ALA A 24 17.45 -11.89 4.97
CA ALA A 24 17.88 -10.78 4.14
C ALA A 24 16.68 -10.07 3.49
N TYR A 25 15.73 -10.83 2.99
CA TYR A 25 14.47 -10.32 2.45
C TYR A 25 13.73 -9.44 3.47
N ARG A 26 13.47 -9.93 4.69
CA ARG A 26 12.75 -9.15 5.71
C ARG A 26 13.46 -7.82 6.02
N LYS A 27 14.79 -7.84 6.10
CA LYS A 27 15.59 -6.63 6.37
C LYS A 27 15.47 -5.61 5.23
N LYS A 28 15.58 -6.06 3.98
CA LYS A 28 15.52 -5.22 2.78
C LYS A 28 14.10 -4.72 2.50
N ALA A 29 13.09 -5.56 2.68
CA ALA A 29 11.69 -5.21 2.54
C ALA A 29 11.29 -4.10 3.53
N LEU A 30 11.77 -4.17 4.78
CA LEU A 30 11.54 -3.11 5.77
C LEU A 30 12.27 -1.80 5.41
N GLN A 31 13.48 -1.90 4.86
CA GLN A 31 14.31 -0.75 4.47
C GLN A 31 13.72 0.04 3.29
N TYR A 32 13.16 -0.65 2.31
CA TYR A 32 12.60 -0.05 1.10
C TYR A 32 11.07 0.01 1.10
N HIS A 33 10.42 -0.25 2.24
CA HIS A 33 8.97 -0.16 2.35
C HIS A 33 8.50 1.28 2.09
N PRO A 34 7.47 1.51 1.25
CA PRO A 34 7.01 2.86 0.91
C PRO A 34 6.59 3.69 2.13
N ASP A 35 6.04 3.05 3.18
CA ASP A 35 5.67 3.75 4.43
C ASP A 35 6.87 4.31 5.21
N ARG A 36 8.07 3.74 5.03
CA ARG A 36 9.29 4.13 5.77
C ARG A 36 10.29 4.88 4.89
N ASN A 37 10.21 4.70 3.58
CA ASN A 37 11.11 5.30 2.62
C ASN A 37 10.31 5.83 1.42
N GLN A 38 10.18 7.16 1.37
CA GLN A 38 9.44 7.87 0.33
C GLN A 38 10.32 8.25 -0.87
N SER A 39 11.55 7.73 -0.96
CA SER A 39 12.39 8.01 -2.13
C SER A 39 11.80 7.36 -3.39
N PRO A 40 11.91 8.02 -4.56
CA PRO A 40 11.42 7.44 -5.81
C PRO A 40 12.13 6.13 -6.16
N GLU A 41 13.35 5.94 -5.67
CA GLU A 41 14.15 4.71 -5.86
C GLU A 41 13.71 3.58 -4.92
N ALA A 42 13.07 3.88 -3.78
CA ALA A 42 12.65 2.88 -2.81
C ALA A 42 11.61 1.92 -3.39
N GLN A 43 10.68 2.44 -4.19
CA GLN A 43 9.66 1.64 -4.85
C GLN A 43 10.28 0.65 -5.84
N GLU A 44 11.23 1.11 -6.65
CA GLU A 44 11.93 0.23 -7.60
C GLU A 44 12.75 -0.84 -6.88
N MET A 45 13.47 -0.45 -5.82
CA MET A 45 14.23 -1.40 -5.00
C MET A 45 13.35 -2.41 -4.27
N PHE A 46 12.17 -2.00 -3.80
CA PHE A 46 11.21 -2.89 -3.16
C PHE A 46 10.68 -3.96 -4.13
N ILE A 47 10.38 -3.56 -5.37
CA ILE A 47 9.98 -4.50 -6.44
C ILE A 47 11.11 -5.51 -6.69
N ARG A 48 12.35 -5.03 -6.89
CA ARG A 48 13.52 -5.88 -7.13
C ARG A 48 13.81 -6.84 -5.98
N VAL A 49 13.62 -6.42 -4.73
CA VAL A 49 13.79 -7.25 -3.53
C VAL A 49 12.75 -8.37 -3.46
N ASN A 50 11.49 -8.08 -3.77
CA ASN A 50 10.44 -9.10 -3.86
C ASN A 50 10.72 -10.11 -4.97
N GLU A 51 11.15 -9.64 -6.14
CA GLU A 51 11.51 -10.50 -7.27
C GLU A 51 12.66 -11.45 -6.95
N ALA A 52 13.73 -10.91 -6.32
CA ALA A 52 14.86 -11.71 -5.90
C ALA A 52 14.46 -12.81 -4.91
N TYR A 53 13.60 -12.46 -3.93
CA TYR A 53 13.10 -13.41 -2.95
C TYR A 53 12.21 -14.50 -3.58
N GLU A 54 11.26 -14.12 -4.43
CA GLU A 54 10.33 -15.03 -5.11
C GLU A 54 11.09 -16.04 -5.97
N TYR A 55 12.07 -15.57 -6.75
CA TYR A 55 12.88 -16.47 -7.58
C TYR A 55 13.72 -17.42 -6.75
N LEU A 56 14.48 -16.90 -5.79
CA LEU A 56 15.40 -17.72 -4.99
C LEU A 56 14.64 -18.75 -4.16
N THR A 57 13.45 -18.43 -3.64
CA THR A 57 12.66 -19.43 -2.88
C THR A 57 11.94 -20.47 -3.74
N SER A 58 11.66 -20.17 -5.01
CA SER A 58 10.93 -21.07 -5.91
C SER A 58 11.83 -21.96 -6.77
N HIS A 59 13.09 -21.56 -6.98
CA HIS A 59 14.01 -22.29 -7.85
C HIS A 59 15.15 -22.90 -7.04
N PRO A 60 15.51 -24.17 -7.29
CA PRO A 60 16.71 -24.75 -6.71
C PRO A 60 17.96 -23.96 -7.12
N HIS A 61 18.83 -23.62 -6.16
CA HIS A 61 20.00 -22.76 -6.40
C HIS A 61 21.27 -23.23 -5.66
N GLY A 62 21.40 -24.54 -5.45
CA GLY A 62 22.50 -25.18 -4.73
C GLY A 62 23.69 -25.62 -5.61
N ARG A 63 24.78 -26.04 -4.94
CA ARG A 63 26.05 -26.49 -5.54
C ARG A 63 25.94 -27.67 -6.52
N ASN A 64 24.83 -28.40 -6.52
CA ASN A 64 24.63 -29.60 -7.34
C ASN A 64 23.91 -29.31 -8.67
N ILE A 65 23.66 -28.04 -9.00
CA ILE A 65 22.96 -27.63 -10.21
C ILE A 65 23.96 -26.97 -11.14
N SER A 66 24.00 -27.40 -12.40
CA SER A 66 24.89 -26.80 -13.39
C SER A 66 24.55 -25.33 -13.64
N GLU A 67 25.56 -24.49 -13.88
CA GLU A 67 25.36 -23.07 -14.19
C GLU A 67 24.46 -22.87 -15.42
N GLU A 68 24.52 -23.78 -16.39
CA GLU A 68 23.69 -23.75 -17.58
C GLU A 68 22.21 -23.99 -17.24
N GLU A 69 21.91 -24.97 -16.40
CA GLU A 69 20.54 -25.25 -15.94
C GLU A 69 19.97 -24.10 -15.13
N VAL A 70 20.77 -23.53 -14.22
CA VAL A 70 20.40 -22.34 -13.47
C VAL A 70 20.07 -21.18 -14.40
N ARG A 71 20.90 -20.93 -15.43
CA ARG A 71 20.66 -19.89 -16.43
C ARG A 71 19.38 -20.14 -17.23
N ARG A 72 19.12 -21.39 -17.65
CA ARG A 72 17.89 -21.76 -18.35
C ARG A 72 16.65 -21.53 -17.47
N ASN A 73 16.69 -21.96 -16.21
CA ASN A 73 15.61 -21.76 -15.25
C ASN A 73 15.33 -20.27 -15.01
N TYR A 74 16.39 -19.47 -14.88
CA TYR A 74 16.27 -18.01 -14.78
C TYR A 74 15.62 -17.39 -16.01
N GLN A 75 16.09 -17.74 -17.21
CA GLN A 75 15.52 -17.24 -18.47
C GLN A 75 14.06 -17.65 -18.61
N ALA A 76 13.71 -18.89 -18.26
CA ALA A 76 12.33 -19.38 -18.27
C ALA A 76 11.45 -18.58 -17.30
N TRP A 77 11.92 -18.30 -16.08
CA TRP A 77 11.18 -17.49 -15.10
C TRP A 77 10.97 -16.05 -15.55
N VAL A 78 12.02 -15.41 -16.09
CA VAL A 78 11.92 -14.04 -16.63
C VAL A 78 10.93 -14.01 -17.79
N ASN A 79 11.02 -14.98 -18.71
CA ASN A 79 10.10 -15.08 -19.85
C ASN A 79 8.66 -15.34 -19.39
N TYR A 80 8.45 -16.18 -18.38
CA TYR A 80 7.14 -16.44 -17.79
C TYR A 80 6.54 -15.16 -17.17
N ARG A 81 7.32 -14.44 -16.36
CA ARG A 81 6.92 -13.16 -15.75
C ARG A 81 6.60 -12.09 -16.80
N GLN A 82 7.43 -11.97 -17.84
CA GLN A 82 7.19 -11.06 -18.95
C GLN A 82 5.96 -11.46 -19.76
N ALA A 83 5.76 -12.75 -20.01
CA ALA A 83 4.58 -13.26 -20.70
C ALA A 83 3.30 -13.02 -19.88
N GLU A 84 3.35 -13.14 -18.55
CA GLU A 84 2.20 -12.87 -17.68
C GLU A 84 1.92 -11.37 -17.56
N ALA A 85 2.96 -10.54 -17.40
CA ALA A 85 2.82 -9.08 -17.45
C ALA A 85 2.26 -8.62 -18.80
N ARG A 86 2.72 -9.24 -19.89
CA ARG A 86 2.21 -9.02 -21.24
C ARG A 86 0.79 -9.52 -21.42
N LYS A 87 0.43 -10.71 -20.92
CA LYS A 87 -0.95 -11.21 -20.93
C LYS A 87 -1.89 -10.28 -20.19
N ARG A 88 -1.49 -9.82 -19.00
CA ARG A 88 -2.23 -8.80 -18.24
C ARG A 88 -2.35 -7.50 -19.05
N ALA A 89 -1.26 -7.00 -19.62
CA ALA A 89 -1.26 -5.81 -20.46
C ALA A 89 -2.11 -5.97 -21.75
N GLU A 90 -2.11 -7.15 -22.38
CA GLU A 90 -2.90 -7.47 -23.56
C GLU A 90 -4.38 -7.62 -23.22
N GLU A 91 -4.73 -8.26 -22.10
CA GLU A 91 -6.08 -8.28 -21.55
C GLU A 91 -6.57 -6.84 -21.27
N TYR A 92 -5.72 -5.98 -20.74
CA TYR A 92 -6.04 -4.56 -20.54
C TYR A 92 -6.12 -3.74 -21.82
N ALA A 93 -5.28 -4.03 -22.82
CA ALA A 93 -5.29 -3.34 -24.12
C ALA A 93 -6.48 -3.75 -24.99
N ARG A 94 -7.00 -4.97 -24.80
CA ARG A 94 -8.21 -5.48 -25.47
C ARG A 94 -9.49 -5.02 -24.78
N ALA A 95 -9.45 -4.76 -23.47
CA ALA A 95 -10.56 -4.17 -22.74
C ALA A 95 -10.77 -2.70 -23.17
N THR A 96 -12.02 -2.28 -23.35
CA THR A 96 -12.32 -0.89 -23.74
C THR A 96 -11.81 0.07 -22.65
N TYR A 97 -11.29 1.27 -22.97
CA TYR A 97 -10.78 2.24 -21.97
C TYR A 97 -11.75 2.48 -20.78
N ASN A 98 -13.07 2.43 -21.05
CA ASN A 98 -14.12 2.51 -20.04
C ASN A 98 -14.21 1.29 -19.09
N GLU A 99 -13.80 0.10 -19.54
CA GLU A 99 -13.71 -1.13 -18.75
C GLU A 99 -12.41 -1.18 -17.94
N PHE A 100 -11.29 -0.71 -18.52
CA PHE A 100 -10.02 -0.55 -17.82
C PHE A 100 -10.15 0.31 -16.55
N ARG A 101 -10.91 1.41 -16.63
CA ARG A 101 -11.20 2.30 -15.49
C ARG A 101 -12.01 1.61 -14.36
N LYS A 102 -12.69 0.52 -14.66
CA LYS A 102 -13.47 -0.28 -13.71
C LYS A 102 -12.66 -1.46 -13.15
N SER A 103 -11.45 -1.72 -13.64
CA SER A 103 -10.62 -2.84 -13.17
C SER A 103 -10.16 -2.65 -11.70
N PRO A 104 -9.88 -3.74 -10.96
CA PRO A 104 -9.36 -3.68 -9.58
C PRO A 104 -8.02 -2.93 -9.49
N VAL A 105 -7.21 -2.99 -10.56
CA VAL A 105 -5.87 -2.41 -10.66
C VAL A 105 -5.91 -0.89 -10.87
N TYR A 106 -6.91 -0.37 -11.59
CA TYR A 106 -7.09 1.08 -11.75
C TYR A 106 -7.82 1.70 -10.55
N ARG A 107 -8.79 1.00 -9.97
CA ARG A 107 -9.54 1.48 -8.79
C ARG A 107 -8.67 1.56 -7.53
N SER A 108 -7.67 0.69 -7.35
CA SER A 108 -6.78 0.74 -6.19
C SER A 108 -5.88 1.98 -6.18
N ALA A 109 -5.53 2.51 -7.35
CA ALA A 109 -4.69 3.71 -7.49
C ALA A 109 -5.46 5.03 -7.32
N THR A 110 -6.80 5.02 -7.26
CA THR A 110 -7.61 6.25 -7.29
C THR A 110 -8.75 6.32 -6.26
N HIS A 111 -8.98 5.31 -5.41
CA HIS A 111 -10.15 5.28 -4.49
C HIS A 111 -9.82 5.08 -3.01
N ILE A 112 -8.63 5.45 -2.54
CA ILE A 112 -8.36 5.45 -1.08
C ILE A 112 -9.03 6.65 -0.37
N ASP A 113 -9.60 7.63 -1.07
CA ASP A 113 -9.76 8.97 -0.47
C ASP A 113 -11.01 9.21 0.39
N GLY A 114 -12.12 8.48 0.20
CA GLY A 114 -13.38 8.77 0.91
C GLY A 114 -13.69 7.82 2.06
N ALA A 115 -13.68 6.52 1.78
CA ALA A 115 -14.00 5.48 2.75
C ALA A 115 -12.96 5.39 3.88
N MET A 116 -11.68 5.60 3.56
CA MET A 116 -10.60 5.61 4.57
C MET A 116 -10.72 6.81 5.52
N VAL A 117 -11.19 7.95 5.03
CA VAL A 117 -11.44 9.15 5.85
C VAL A 117 -12.61 8.92 6.80
N LEU A 118 -13.70 8.31 6.32
CA LEU A 118 -14.84 7.94 7.16
C LEU A 118 -14.46 6.89 8.22
N LEU A 119 -13.68 5.89 7.83
CA LEU A 119 -13.13 4.89 8.75
C LEU A 119 -12.21 5.56 9.80
N GLY A 120 -11.38 6.52 9.39
CA GLY A 120 -10.52 7.29 10.29
C GLY A 120 -11.31 8.12 11.30
N LEU A 121 -12.40 8.78 10.87
CA LEU A 121 -13.32 9.49 11.77
C LEU A 121 -14.02 8.55 12.75
N LEU A 122 -14.47 7.38 12.29
CA LEU A 122 -15.06 6.36 13.15
C LEU A 122 -14.06 5.86 14.20
N LEU A 123 -12.81 5.58 13.80
CA LEU A 123 -11.76 5.16 14.73
C LEU A 123 -11.40 6.27 15.74
N ALA A 124 -11.25 7.53 15.30
CA ALA A 124 -11.02 8.66 16.22
C ALA A 124 -12.12 8.78 17.27
N THR A 125 -13.38 8.76 16.83
CA THR A 125 -14.54 8.88 17.72
C THR A 125 -14.63 7.69 18.69
N ALA A 126 -14.34 6.48 18.22
CA ALA A 126 -14.27 5.30 19.08
C ALA A 126 -13.15 5.41 20.14
N VAL A 127 -11.96 5.88 19.77
CA VAL A 127 -10.83 6.08 20.70
C VAL A 127 -11.16 7.13 21.75
N MET A 128 -11.77 8.25 21.35
CA MET A 128 -12.22 9.29 22.28
C MET A 128 -13.30 8.75 23.22
N PHE A 129 -14.27 7.99 22.69
CA PHE A 129 -15.31 7.36 23.48
C PHE A 129 -14.74 6.38 24.50
N VAL A 130 -13.85 5.48 24.08
CA VAL A 130 -13.18 4.52 24.98
C VAL A 130 -12.34 5.23 26.03
N SER A 131 -11.66 6.32 25.67
CA SER A 131 -10.86 7.10 26.62
C SER A 131 -11.74 7.69 27.73
N VAL A 132 -12.86 8.32 27.37
CA VAL A 132 -13.79 8.94 28.33
C VAL A 132 -14.58 7.88 29.10
N TYR A 133 -15.22 6.95 28.41
CA TYR A 133 -16.04 5.90 29.02
C TYR A 133 -15.20 4.94 29.87
N GLY A 134 -14.04 4.50 29.37
CA GLY A 134 -13.13 3.63 30.08
C GLY A 134 -12.55 4.27 31.35
N TYR A 135 -12.22 5.57 31.30
CA TYR A 135 -11.83 6.32 32.48
C TYR A 135 -12.97 6.36 33.51
N ASN A 136 -14.18 6.73 33.10
CA ASN A 136 -15.35 6.79 33.99
C ASN A 136 -15.70 5.43 34.60
N TYR A 137 -15.64 4.35 33.81
CA TYR A 137 -15.89 2.99 34.28
C TYR A 137 -14.86 2.58 35.33
N ARG A 138 -13.57 2.80 35.07
CA ARG A 138 -12.49 2.50 36.02
C ARG A 138 -12.56 3.34 37.29
N MET A 139 -12.94 4.61 37.18
CA MET A 139 -13.16 5.47 38.36
C MET A 139 -14.27 4.92 39.27
N ARG A 140 -15.36 4.40 38.69
CA ARG A 140 -16.47 3.81 39.46
C ARG A 140 -16.14 2.43 40.05
N ALA A 141 -15.23 1.70 39.42
CA ALA A 141 -14.82 0.36 39.84
C ALA A 141 -13.64 0.35 40.82
N ALA A 142 -12.94 1.48 41.01
CA ALA A 142 -11.81 1.59 41.92
C ALA A 142 -12.30 1.46 43.38
N THR A 143 -11.74 0.49 44.12
CA THR A 143 -12.11 0.24 45.51
C THR A 143 -11.15 0.88 46.51
N GLY A 144 -10.05 1.50 46.02
CA GLY A 144 -9.13 2.28 46.84
C GLY A 144 -8.18 3.20 46.03
N PRO A 145 -7.43 4.08 46.71
CA PRO A 145 -6.65 5.16 46.07
C PRO A 145 -5.52 4.69 45.14
N ARG A 146 -5.01 3.46 45.34
CA ARG A 146 -3.98 2.87 44.47
C ARG A 146 -4.53 2.25 43.19
N GLU A 147 -5.85 2.12 43.09
CA GLU A 147 -6.54 1.54 41.93
C GLU A 147 -7.14 2.61 41.00
N GLU A 148 -7.00 3.88 41.35
CA GLU A 148 -7.52 4.99 40.57
C GLU A 148 -6.85 5.07 39.18
N PRO A 149 -7.62 5.18 38.09
CA PRO A 149 -7.06 5.35 36.76
C PRO A 149 -6.35 6.70 36.62
N SER A 150 -5.20 6.70 35.94
CA SER A 150 -4.46 7.93 35.65
C SER A 150 -5.25 8.86 34.71
N LEU A 151 -5.62 10.03 35.23
CA LEU A 151 -6.25 11.10 34.44
C LEU A 151 -5.34 11.58 33.30
N ALA A 152 -4.03 11.68 33.56
CA ALA A 152 -3.05 12.11 32.56
C ALA A 152 -3.03 11.17 31.36
N LEU A 153 -3.12 9.85 31.60
CA LEU A 153 -3.17 8.86 30.53
C LEU A 153 -4.47 8.97 29.72
N ALA A 154 -5.63 9.15 30.39
CA ALA A 154 -6.92 9.31 29.71
C ALA A 154 -6.98 10.61 28.88
N ALA A 155 -6.40 11.70 29.40
CA ALA A 155 -6.29 12.97 28.68
C ALA A 155 -5.38 12.84 27.46
N LEU A 156 -4.24 12.15 27.58
CA LEU A 156 -3.31 11.92 26.48
C LEU A 156 -3.97 11.14 25.33
N THR A 157 -4.66 10.03 25.62
CA THR A 157 -5.32 9.22 24.60
C THR A 157 -6.48 9.97 23.94
N PHE A 158 -7.20 10.80 24.70
CA PHE A 158 -8.23 11.69 24.17
C PHE A 158 -7.65 12.73 23.20
N ILE A 159 -6.54 13.38 23.56
CA ILE A 159 -5.86 14.38 22.71
C ILE A 159 -5.37 13.74 21.41
N ILE A 160 -4.81 12.52 21.47
CA ILE A 160 -4.40 11.76 20.28
C ILE A 160 -5.62 11.52 19.38
N GLY A 161 -6.73 11.00 19.92
CA GLY A 161 -7.96 10.79 19.16
C GLY A 161 -8.51 12.08 18.54
N PHE A 162 -8.49 13.18 19.28
CA PHE A 162 -8.93 14.50 18.81
C PHE A 162 -8.05 15.03 17.69
N SER A 163 -6.72 14.91 17.80
CA SER A 163 -5.78 15.32 16.75
C SER A 163 -6.02 14.55 15.44
N TYR A 164 -6.28 13.24 15.54
CA TYR A 164 -6.58 12.39 14.39
C TYR A 164 -7.93 12.72 13.75
N MET A 165 -8.93 13.09 14.56
CA MET A 165 -10.21 13.62 14.07
C MET A 165 -10.02 14.91 13.26
N VAL A 166 -9.25 15.87 13.77
CA VAL A 166 -8.98 17.15 13.07
C VAL A 166 -8.31 16.89 11.72
N ILE A 167 -7.28 16.04 11.68
CA ILE A 167 -6.60 15.66 10.44
C ILE A 167 -7.60 15.02 9.47
N SER A 168 -8.42 14.08 9.93
CA SER A 168 -9.41 13.41 9.09
C SER A 168 -10.46 14.38 8.50
N LEU A 169 -10.88 15.39 9.27
CA LEU A 169 -11.80 16.44 8.79
C LEU A 169 -11.15 17.34 7.73
N LEU A 170 -9.85 17.66 7.87
CA LEU A 170 -9.11 18.41 6.85
C LEU A 170 -9.05 17.62 5.54
N TYR A 171 -8.72 16.33 5.60
CA TYR A 171 -8.73 15.45 4.44
C TYR A 171 -10.12 15.34 3.79
N LEU A 172 -11.18 15.20 4.61
CA LEU A 172 -12.56 15.17 4.12
C LEU A 172 -12.92 16.47 3.38
N SER A 173 -12.55 17.62 3.95
CA SER A 173 -12.83 18.92 3.36
C SER A 173 -12.13 19.11 2.01
N ALA A 174 -10.87 18.69 1.92
CA ALA A 174 -10.08 18.73 0.69
C ALA A 174 -10.68 17.80 -0.38
N TRP A 175 -11.08 16.59 0.01
CA TRP A 175 -11.72 15.63 -0.88
C TRP A 175 -13.07 16.15 -1.41
N LEU A 176 -13.92 16.72 -0.56
CA LEU A 176 -15.19 17.33 -0.96
C LEU A 176 -14.99 18.48 -1.95
N ALA A 177 -13.97 19.31 -1.73
CA ALA A 177 -13.62 20.39 -2.65
C ALA A 177 -13.20 19.84 -4.03
N GLN A 178 -12.41 18.75 -4.07
CA GLN A 178 -12.05 18.08 -5.32
C GLN A 178 -13.25 17.49 -6.04
N GLN A 179 -14.19 16.87 -5.33
CA GLN A 179 -15.43 16.33 -5.92
C GLN A 179 -16.27 17.43 -6.57
N LYS A 180 -16.41 18.58 -5.88
CA LYS A 180 -17.14 19.74 -6.42
C LYS A 180 -16.50 20.26 -7.71
N LYS A 181 -15.18 20.39 -7.74
CA LYS A 181 -14.43 20.84 -8.94
C LYS A 181 -14.56 19.86 -10.09
N LYS A 182 -14.47 18.55 -9.83
CA LYS A 182 -14.68 17.50 -10.85
C LYS A 182 -16.09 17.56 -11.45
N LYS A 183 -17.10 17.79 -10.62
CA LYS A 183 -18.49 17.94 -11.06
C LYS A 183 -18.66 19.17 -11.96
N GLN A 184 -18.10 20.32 -11.57
CA GLN A 184 -18.14 21.55 -12.38
C GLN A 184 -17.50 21.34 -13.76
N LEU A 185 -16.30 20.77 -13.81
CA LEU A 185 -15.61 20.47 -15.08
C LEU A 185 -16.40 19.48 -15.96
N ALA A 186 -17.08 18.51 -15.36
CA ALA A 186 -17.92 17.57 -16.09
C ALA A 186 -19.17 18.24 -16.67
N ASP A 187 -19.75 19.20 -15.96
CA ASP A 187 -20.91 19.97 -16.42
C ASP A 187 -20.52 20.98 -17.51
N GLU A 188 -19.34 21.62 -17.41
CA GLU A 188 -18.78 22.49 -18.46
C GLU A 188 -18.52 21.73 -19.76
N ARG A 189 -17.85 20.57 -19.70
CA ARG A 189 -17.62 19.72 -20.89
C ARG A 189 -18.90 19.24 -21.55
N LYS A 190 -19.97 19.02 -20.78
CA LYS A 190 -21.28 18.65 -21.33
C LYS A 190 -21.92 19.80 -22.09
N LYS A 191 -21.77 21.04 -21.62
CA LYS A 191 -22.26 22.24 -22.31
C LYS A 191 -21.48 22.50 -23.60
N GLU A 192 -20.15 22.44 -23.55
CA GLU A 192 -19.29 22.60 -24.74
C GLU A 192 -19.64 21.58 -25.83
N ASN A 193 -19.84 20.31 -25.46
CA ASN A 193 -20.24 19.26 -26.40
C ASN A 193 -21.67 19.44 -26.95
N GLN A 194 -22.57 20.12 -26.23
CA GLN A 194 -23.93 20.41 -26.72
C GLN A 194 -23.92 21.58 -27.72
N GLU A 195 -23.12 22.60 -27.45
CA GLU A 195 -22.97 23.77 -28.34
C GLU A 195 -22.25 23.40 -29.64
N SER A 196 -21.25 22.51 -29.61
CA SER A 196 -20.56 22.02 -30.81
C SER A 196 -21.43 21.18 -31.74
N VAL A 197 -22.51 20.56 -31.22
CA VAL A 197 -23.44 19.72 -32.01
C VAL A 197 -24.57 20.56 -32.64
N GLN A 198 -24.85 21.76 -32.12
CA GLN A 198 -25.86 22.66 -32.69
C GLN A 198 -25.29 23.69 -33.68
N GLY A 199 -23.97 23.89 -33.68
CA GLY A 199 -23.28 24.88 -34.53
C GLY A 199 -22.67 24.35 -35.84
N GLY A 200 -22.87 23.07 -36.18
CA GLY A 200 -22.44 22.45 -37.44
C GLY A 200 -23.61 21.87 -38.21
#